data_AF-A0A968NRZ7-F1
#
_entry.id   AF-A0A968NRZ7-F1
#
_cell.length_a   1.000
_cell.length_b   1.000
_cell.length_c   1.000
_cell.angle_alpha   90.00
_cell.angle_beta   90.00
_cell.angle_gamma   90.00
#
_symmetry.space_group_name_H-M   'P 1'
#
loop_
_entity.id
_entity.type
_entity.pdbx_description
1 polymer ?
#
loop_
_entity_poly.entity_id
_entity_poly.type
_entity_poly.pdbx_seq_one_letter_code
_entity_poly.pdbx_strand_id
1 'polypeptide(L)'
;MKQLFGKSLKGAFTLFLILGIAIALLFNLLPVWPAIALKNIQETQVGALLNSTFFATLVVERSLEVLITVWRGDGKKIWENELNRYEAGTPAFLRVQEELKRYGGETKSIALRAGFILGIAVSLVGFRILEPLIALDAVDLDQRIAFQTLDIILTGLTISAGSNVFHDVISVFTDFLKATRGRIGDRPSDLPVNNQPPFNP
;
A
#
# COMPACT_ATOMS: atom_id res chain seq x y z
N MET A 1 -19.20 -7.50 -16.23
CA MET A 1 -18.58 -6.41 -15.43
C MET A 1 -17.54 -6.89 -14.38
N LYS A 2 -17.49 -8.16 -13.97
CA LYS A 2 -16.40 -8.74 -13.14
C LYS A 2 -15.03 -8.85 -13.86
N GLN A 3 -15.00 -8.70 -15.19
CA GLN A 3 -13.80 -8.95 -16.01
C GLN A 3 -12.87 -7.73 -16.17
N LEU A 4 -13.34 -6.51 -15.84
CA LEU A 4 -12.56 -5.27 -16.00
C LEU A 4 -11.76 -4.90 -14.75
N PHE A 5 -12.22 -5.29 -13.56
CA PHE A 5 -11.47 -5.07 -12.30
C PHE A 5 -10.19 -5.91 -12.22
N GLY A 6 -10.18 -7.11 -12.82
CA GLY A 6 -9.01 -7.98 -12.85
C GLY A 6 -7.86 -7.49 -13.74
N LYS A 7 -8.13 -6.63 -14.73
CA LYS A 7 -7.07 -6.04 -15.59
C LYS A 7 -6.31 -4.91 -14.88
N SER A 8 -6.98 -4.12 -14.05
CA SER A 8 -6.36 -3.02 -13.30
C SER A 8 -5.42 -3.52 -12.19
N LEU A 9 -5.80 -4.60 -11.50
CA LEU A 9 -4.96 -5.19 -10.45
C LEU A 9 -3.73 -5.87 -11.05
N LYS A 10 -3.89 -6.56 -12.19
CA LYS A 10 -2.77 -7.11 -12.96
C LYS A 10 -1.88 -6.00 -13.50
N GLY A 11 -2.43 -4.89 -13.98
CA GLY A 11 -1.66 -3.73 -14.43
C GLY A 11 -0.84 -3.09 -13.31
N ALA A 12 -1.43 -2.88 -12.13
CA ALA A 12 -0.73 -2.37 -10.95
C ALA A 12 0.37 -3.34 -10.48
N PHE A 13 0.07 -4.63 -10.41
CA PHE A 13 1.06 -5.67 -10.09
C PHE A 13 2.19 -5.73 -11.13
N THR A 14 1.87 -5.62 -12.42
CA THR A 14 2.87 -5.60 -13.50
C THR A 14 3.72 -4.33 -13.43
N LEU A 15 3.14 -3.18 -13.08
CA LEU A 15 3.87 -1.93 -12.86
C LEU A 15 4.79 -2.02 -11.64
N PHE A 16 4.32 -2.62 -10.54
CA PHE A 16 5.12 -2.86 -9.33
C PHE A 16 6.26 -3.84 -9.59
N LEU A 17 6.00 -4.86 -10.41
CA LEU A 17 6.98 -5.86 -10.80
C LEU A 17 8.01 -5.27 -11.79
N ILE A 18 7.58 -4.43 -12.73
CA ILE A 18 8.47 -3.66 -13.62
C ILE A 18 9.27 -2.64 -12.82
N LEU A 19 8.68 -1.95 -11.85
CA LEU A 19 9.38 -1.02 -10.96
C LEU A 19 10.38 -1.77 -10.09
N GLY A 20 10.03 -2.93 -9.53
CA GLY A 20 10.92 -3.80 -8.78
C GLY A 20 12.08 -4.33 -9.64
N ILE A 21 11.81 -4.70 -10.90
CA ILE A 21 12.84 -5.11 -11.87
C ILE A 21 13.71 -3.91 -12.29
N ALA A 22 13.13 -2.74 -12.53
CA ALA A 22 13.87 -1.53 -12.89
C ALA A 22 14.75 -1.07 -11.73
N ILE A 23 14.26 -1.18 -10.50
CA ILE A 23 15.02 -0.96 -9.28
C ILE A 23 16.14 -2.01 -9.19
N ALA A 24 15.85 -3.31 -9.33
CA ALA A 24 16.87 -4.36 -9.29
C ALA A 24 17.93 -4.22 -10.39
N LEU A 25 17.55 -3.81 -11.60
CA LEU A 25 18.46 -3.54 -12.71
C LEU A 25 19.28 -2.27 -12.47
N LEU A 26 18.67 -1.22 -11.93
CA LEU A 26 19.35 0.00 -11.51
C LEU A 26 20.40 -0.31 -10.43
N PHE A 27 20.06 -1.13 -9.43
CA PHE A 27 20.98 -1.62 -8.40
C PHE A 27 22.08 -2.55 -8.96
N ASN A 28 21.82 -3.28 -10.05
CA ASN A 28 22.82 -4.13 -10.73
C ASN A 28 23.76 -3.33 -11.66
N LEU A 29 23.38 -2.11 -12.04
CA LEU A 29 24.20 -1.17 -12.82
C LEU A 29 25.07 -0.26 -11.95
N LEU A 30 24.87 -0.27 -10.63
CA LEU A 30 25.63 0.51 -9.66
C LEU A 30 26.77 -0.32 -9.04
N PRO A 31 27.89 0.31 -8.65
CA PRO A 31 28.98 -0.38 -7.96
C PRO A 31 28.44 -1.12 -6.73
N VAL A 32 28.94 -2.33 -6.47
CA VAL A 32 28.48 -3.22 -5.38
C VAL A 32 28.44 -2.45 -4.06
N TRP A 33 27.25 -1.99 -3.69
CA TRP A 33 27.07 -1.24 -2.45
C TRP A 33 27.11 -2.17 -1.25
N PRO A 34 27.78 -1.77 -0.16
CA PRO A 34 27.73 -2.53 1.08
C PRO A 34 26.29 -2.63 1.59
N ALA A 35 26.00 -3.72 2.32
CA ALA A 35 24.69 -3.95 2.89
C ALA A 35 24.29 -2.81 3.83
N ILE A 36 23.06 -2.33 3.67
CA ILE A 36 22.51 -1.29 4.53
C ILE A 36 22.10 -1.92 5.86
N ALA A 37 22.64 -1.40 6.97
CA ALA A 37 22.26 -1.85 8.30
C ALA A 37 20.90 -1.28 8.73
N LEU A 38 20.08 -2.12 9.36
CA LEU A 38 18.89 -1.66 10.07
C LEU A 38 19.33 -1.00 11.39
N LYS A 39 18.62 0.06 11.77
CA LYS A 39 18.77 0.62 13.12
C LYS A 39 18.32 -0.43 14.15
N ASN A 40 18.96 -0.44 15.30
CA ASN A 40 18.51 -1.22 16.46
C ASN A 40 17.25 -0.57 17.03
N ILE A 41 16.11 -0.92 16.46
CA ILE A 41 14.79 -0.36 16.79
C ILE A 41 14.08 -1.32 17.72
N GLN A 42 13.58 -0.81 18.84
CA GLN A 42 12.71 -1.58 19.73
C GLN A 42 11.35 -1.79 19.07
N GLU A 43 10.69 -2.94 19.31
CA GLU A 43 9.38 -3.26 18.70
C GLU A 43 8.33 -2.15 18.91
N THR A 44 8.38 -1.45 20.06
CA THR A 44 7.52 -0.32 20.39
C THR A 44 7.71 0.89 19.47
N GLN A 45 8.93 1.12 18.99
CA GLN A 45 9.27 2.22 18.09
C GLN A 45 8.78 1.95 16.66
N VAL A 46 8.77 0.69 16.22
CA VAL A 46 8.18 0.31 14.92
C VAL A 46 6.68 0.62 14.91
N GLY A 47 5.97 0.27 15.99
CA GLY A 47 4.55 0.60 16.13
C GLY A 47 4.28 2.11 16.08
N ALA A 48 5.13 2.90 16.75
CA ALA A 48 5.02 4.36 16.71
C ALA A 48 5.22 4.94 15.30
N LEU A 49 6.21 4.45 14.55
CA LEU A 49 6.49 4.87 13.16
C LEU A 49 5.36 4.50 12.20
N LEU A 50 4.81 3.30 12.32
CA LEU A 50 3.66 2.87 11.53
C LEU A 50 2.43 3.71 11.87
N ASN A 51 2.17 3.97 13.15
CA ASN A 51 1.06 4.83 13.57
C ASN A 51 1.20 6.26 13.06
N SER A 52 2.38 6.87 13.14
CA SER A 52 2.60 8.23 12.63
C SER A 52 2.41 8.30 11.12
N THR A 53 2.87 7.29 10.38
CA THR A 53 2.70 7.21 8.92
C THR A 53 1.25 6.95 8.53
N PHE A 54 0.57 6.08 9.27
CA PHE A 54 -0.86 5.82 9.09
C PHE A 54 -1.69 7.07 9.34
N PHE A 55 -1.40 7.79 10.42
CA PHE A 55 -2.05 9.06 10.74
C PHE A 55 -1.82 10.09 9.64
N ALA A 56 -0.58 10.26 9.17
CA ALA A 56 -0.26 11.17 8.07
C ALA A 56 -1.03 10.80 6.79
N THR A 57 -1.08 9.51 6.45
CA THR A 57 -1.86 9.01 5.31
C THR A 57 -3.34 9.33 5.46
N LEU A 58 -3.95 9.08 6.64
CA LEU A 58 -5.36 9.38 6.89
C LEU A 58 -5.67 10.87 6.79
N VAL A 59 -4.79 11.73 7.32
CA VAL A 59 -4.97 13.19 7.24
C VAL A 59 -4.94 13.65 5.78
N VAL A 60 -3.99 13.17 4.99
CA VAL A 60 -3.90 13.53 3.57
C VAL A 60 -5.08 12.97 2.79
N GLU A 61 -5.43 11.70 3.00
CA GLU A 61 -6.59 11.04 2.38
C GLU A 61 -7.87 11.83 2.65
N ARG A 62 -8.14 12.17 3.91
CA ARG A 62 -9.35 12.88 4.29
C ARG A 62 -9.36 14.32 3.79
N SER A 63 -8.23 15.02 3.83
CA SER A 63 -8.11 16.38 3.32
C SER A 63 -8.38 16.42 1.81
N LEU A 64 -7.82 15.46 1.08
CA LEU A 64 -7.97 15.36 -0.35
C LEU A 64 -9.40 14.99 -0.76
N GLU A 65 -10.04 14.07 -0.03
CA GLU A 65 -11.45 13.72 -0.23
C GLU A 65 -12.36 14.95 -0.11
N VAL A 66 -12.16 15.77 0.93
CA VAL A 66 -12.93 17.00 1.15
C VAL A 66 -12.72 17.98 0.00
N LEU A 67 -11.47 18.25 -0.39
CA LEU A 67 -11.15 19.16 -1.50
C LEU A 67 -11.79 18.70 -2.82
N ILE A 68 -11.69 17.41 -3.14
CA ILE A 68 -12.24 16.85 -4.37
C ILE A 68 -13.77 16.85 -4.35
N THR A 69 -14.37 16.58 -3.18
CA THR A 69 -15.83 16.62 -3.04
C THR A 69 -16.36 18.03 -3.25
N VAL A 70 -15.67 19.06 -2.73
CA VAL A 70 -16.03 20.46 -2.98
C VAL A 70 -15.85 20.82 -4.46
N TRP A 71 -14.74 20.41 -5.08
CA TRP A 71 -14.42 20.82 -6.43
C TRP A 71 -15.21 20.07 -7.52
N ARG A 72 -15.38 18.75 -7.36
CA ARG A 72 -16.00 17.86 -8.36
C ARG A 72 -17.36 17.29 -7.94
N GLY A 73 -17.84 17.64 -6.75
CA GLY A 73 -19.13 17.17 -6.25
C GLY A 73 -20.30 17.58 -7.12
N ASP A 74 -20.31 18.82 -7.62
CA ASP A 74 -21.44 19.31 -8.43
C ASP A 74 -21.51 18.64 -9.80
N GLY A 75 -20.36 18.39 -10.44
CA GLY A 75 -20.31 17.64 -11.69
C GLY A 75 -20.85 16.20 -11.53
N LYS A 76 -20.53 15.54 -10.41
CA LYS A 76 -21.09 14.22 -10.08
C LYS A 76 -22.61 14.28 -9.97
N LYS A 77 -23.16 15.28 -9.26
CA LYS A 77 -24.62 15.45 -9.11
C LYS A 77 -25.34 15.65 -10.44
N ILE A 78 -24.74 16.40 -11.38
CA ILE A 78 -25.32 16.61 -12.73
C ILE A 78 -25.51 15.27 -13.43
N TRP A 79 -24.48 14.42 -13.43
CA TRP A 79 -24.54 13.09 -14.05
C TRP A 79 -25.52 12.15 -13.34
N GLU A 80 -25.60 12.20 -12.00
CA GLU A 80 -26.57 11.42 -11.23
C GLU A 80 -28.01 11.85 -11.51
N ASN A 81 -28.26 13.16 -11.60
CA ASN A 81 -29.57 13.70 -11.96
C ASN A 81 -29.97 13.32 -13.39
N GLU A 82 -29.02 13.33 -14.33
CA GLU A 82 -29.26 12.92 -15.71
C GLU A 82 -29.55 11.42 -15.80
N LEU A 83 -28.83 10.60 -15.04
CA LEU A 83 -29.05 9.16 -14.99
C LEU A 83 -30.46 8.81 -14.49
N ASN A 84 -30.97 9.58 -13.52
CA ASN A 84 -32.31 9.41 -12.95
C ASN A 84 -33.45 9.76 -13.93
N ARG A 85 -33.16 10.42 -15.07
CA ARG A 85 -34.16 10.75 -16.09
C ARG A 85 -34.48 9.57 -17.02
N TYR A 86 -33.64 8.54 -17.03
CA TYR A 86 -33.77 7.41 -17.93
C TYR A 86 -34.13 6.14 -17.17
N GLU A 87 -35.03 5.34 -17.73
CA GLU A 87 -35.34 4.02 -17.18
C GLU A 87 -34.13 3.08 -17.30
N ALA A 88 -33.93 2.28 -16.25
CA ALA A 88 -32.82 1.35 -16.17
C ALA A 88 -32.87 0.32 -17.32
N GLY A 89 -31.73 0.11 -17.98
CA GLY A 89 -31.60 -0.83 -19.10
C GLY A 89 -31.85 -0.24 -20.49
N THR A 90 -32.32 1.01 -20.59
CA THR A 90 -32.40 1.71 -21.88
C THR A 90 -31.00 2.02 -22.44
N PRO A 91 -30.83 2.12 -23.78
CA PRO A 91 -29.56 2.53 -24.37
C PRO A 91 -29.06 3.90 -23.88
N ALA A 92 -29.98 4.82 -23.61
CA ALA A 92 -29.67 6.13 -23.04
C ALA A 92 -29.14 6.03 -21.60
N PHE A 93 -29.80 5.23 -20.75
CA PHE A 93 -29.34 4.96 -19.39
C PHE A 93 -27.92 4.38 -19.35
N LEU A 94 -27.61 3.41 -20.23
CA LEU A 94 -26.28 2.80 -20.29
C LEU A 94 -25.19 3.81 -20.67
N ARG A 95 -25.48 4.72 -21.61
CA ARG A 95 -24.56 5.79 -22.02
C ARG A 95 -24.27 6.77 -20.89
N VAL A 96 -25.31 7.27 -20.22
CA VAL A 96 -25.13 8.21 -19.10
C VAL A 96 -24.42 7.52 -17.93
N GLN A 97 -24.70 6.24 -17.68
CA GLN A 97 -23.99 5.46 -16.67
C GLN A 97 -22.50 5.31 -16.99
N GLU A 98 -22.15 5.11 -18.26
CA GLU A 98 -20.75 5.05 -18.71
C GLU A 98 -20.03 6.38 -18.49
N GLU A 99 -20.67 7.51 -18.83
CA GLU A 99 -20.13 8.84 -18.59
C GLU A 99 -19.96 9.15 -17.09
N LEU A 100 -20.93 8.78 -16.25
CA LEU A 100 -20.81 8.90 -14.79
C LEU A 100 -19.62 8.07 -14.26
N LYS A 101 -19.43 6.84 -14.76
CA LYS A 101 -18.28 5.99 -14.41
C LYS A 101 -16.97 6.60 -14.88
N ARG A 102 -16.93 7.15 -16.09
CA ARG A 102 -15.76 7.84 -16.64
C ARG A 102 -15.40 9.06 -15.81
N TYR A 103 -16.38 9.90 -15.47
CA TYR A 103 -16.21 11.05 -14.58
C TYR A 103 -15.67 10.63 -13.21
N GLY A 104 -16.22 9.55 -12.64
CA GLY A 104 -15.72 8.95 -11.40
C GLY A 104 -14.28 8.44 -11.52
N GLY A 105 -13.92 7.81 -12.63
CA GLY A 105 -12.57 7.34 -12.92
C GLY A 105 -11.56 8.49 -13.05
N GLU A 106 -11.92 9.55 -13.77
CA GLU A 106 -11.11 10.77 -13.90
C GLU A 106 -10.91 11.44 -12.53
N THR A 107 -11.97 11.54 -11.73
CA THR A 107 -11.92 12.09 -10.37
C THR A 107 -10.95 11.30 -9.49
N LYS A 108 -10.98 9.96 -9.56
CA LYS A 108 -10.02 9.09 -8.85
C LYS A 108 -8.59 9.28 -9.33
N SER A 109 -8.37 9.43 -10.65
CA SER A 109 -7.04 9.66 -11.19
C SER A 109 -6.46 11.00 -10.73
N ILE A 110 -7.29 12.05 -10.70
CA ILE A 110 -6.91 13.36 -10.17
C ILE A 110 -6.55 13.24 -8.69
N ALA A 111 -7.37 12.54 -7.89
CA ALA A 111 -7.08 12.27 -6.48
C ALA A 111 -5.71 11.61 -6.30
N LEU A 112 -5.46 10.52 -7.01
CA LEU A 112 -4.20 9.80 -6.88
C LEU A 112 -2.99 10.68 -7.20
N ARG A 113 -3.05 11.48 -8.28
CA ARG A 113 -1.96 12.39 -8.65
C ARG A 113 -1.75 13.49 -7.61
N ALA A 114 -2.83 14.11 -7.14
CA ALA A 114 -2.76 15.15 -6.13
C ALA A 114 -2.23 14.60 -4.79
N GLY A 115 -2.72 13.43 -4.36
CA GLY A 115 -2.24 12.74 -3.17
C GLY A 115 -0.75 12.35 -3.28
N PHE A 116 -0.29 11.94 -4.46
CA PHE A 116 1.12 11.62 -4.70
C PHE A 116 2.02 12.85 -4.60
N ILE A 117 1.62 13.97 -5.20
CA ILE A 117 2.36 15.25 -5.08
C ILE A 117 2.42 15.70 -3.62
N LEU A 118 1.29 15.64 -2.90
CA LEU A 118 1.24 15.96 -1.48
C LEU A 118 2.11 15.01 -0.65
N GLY A 119 2.10 13.71 -0.96
CA GLY A 119 2.92 12.72 -0.29
C GLY A 119 4.43 12.95 -0.51
N ILE A 120 4.85 13.36 -1.71
CA ILE A 120 6.22 13.81 -1.96
C ILE A 120 6.56 15.03 -1.10
N ALA A 121 5.68 16.04 -1.05
CA ALA A 121 5.90 17.22 -0.24
C ALA A 121 6.05 16.88 1.26
N VAL A 122 5.19 15.99 1.78
CA VAL A 122 5.28 15.46 3.15
C VAL A 122 6.60 14.71 3.38
N SER A 123 7.06 13.95 2.40
CA SER A 123 8.34 13.23 2.47
C SER A 123 9.56 14.15 2.51
N LEU A 124 9.49 15.29 1.83
CA LEU A 124 10.53 16.32 1.85
C LEU A 124 10.58 17.07 3.18
N VAL A 125 9.44 17.19 3.89
CA VAL A 125 9.39 17.75 5.26
C VAL A 125 10.02 16.80 6.28
N GLY A 126 10.21 15.52 5.93
CA GLY A 126 10.90 14.52 6.77
C GLY A 126 10.02 13.37 7.24
N PHE A 127 8.74 13.33 6.85
CA PHE A 127 7.89 12.17 7.10
C PHE A 127 8.22 11.07 6.09
N ARG A 128 9.02 10.09 6.51
CA ARG A 128 9.57 9.03 5.66
C ARG A 128 9.29 7.66 6.25
N ILE A 129 8.99 6.68 5.41
CA ILE A 129 8.58 5.35 5.85
C ILE A 129 9.78 4.47 6.19
N LEU A 130 10.81 4.46 5.33
CA LEU A 130 11.93 3.54 5.45
C LEU A 130 13.14 4.16 6.15
N GLU A 131 13.44 5.45 5.93
CA GLU A 131 14.60 6.11 6.53
C GLU A 131 14.69 5.99 8.06
N PRO A 132 13.58 6.09 8.83
CA PRO A 132 13.65 5.86 10.27
C PRO A 132 14.15 4.47 10.65
N LEU A 133 13.97 3.48 9.77
CA LEU A 133 14.36 2.07 9.97
C LEU A 133 15.84 1.80 9.66
N ILE A 134 16.51 2.73 8.99
CA ILE A 134 17.81 2.50 8.36
C ILE A 134 18.91 3.35 9.01
N ALA A 135 20.08 2.75 9.21
CA ALA A 135 21.30 3.44 9.63
C ALA A 135 22.04 4.01 8.42
N LEU A 136 21.64 5.19 7.94
CA LEU A 136 22.26 5.84 6.78
C LEU A 136 23.63 6.48 7.09
N ASP A 137 23.99 6.61 8.36
CA ASP A 137 25.13 7.42 8.82
C ASP A 137 26.49 6.85 8.39
N ALA A 138 26.54 5.56 8.07
CA ALA A 138 27.74 4.85 7.62
C ALA A 138 27.70 4.50 6.11
N VAL A 139 26.81 5.13 5.35
CA VAL A 139 26.54 4.81 3.95
C VAL A 139 27.11 5.88 3.02
N ASP A 140 27.69 5.45 1.89
CA ASP A 140 28.24 6.34 0.86
C ASP A 140 27.18 7.32 0.31
N LEU A 141 27.63 8.49 -0.16
CA LEU A 141 26.74 9.57 -0.60
C LEU A 141 25.78 9.13 -1.71
N ASP A 142 26.27 8.38 -2.70
CA ASP A 142 25.46 7.91 -3.83
C ASP A 142 24.37 6.92 -3.39
N GLN A 143 24.73 6.00 -2.48
CA GLN A 143 23.81 5.03 -1.91
C GLN A 143 22.76 5.72 -1.02
N ARG A 144 23.15 6.74 -0.26
CA ARG A 144 22.22 7.57 0.54
C ARG A 144 21.24 8.31 -0.36
N ILE A 145 21.71 8.98 -1.42
CA ILE A 145 20.84 9.73 -2.34
C ILE A 145 19.83 8.79 -3.02
N ALA A 146 20.30 7.64 -3.50
CA ALA A 146 19.42 6.66 -4.13
C ALA A 146 18.37 6.11 -3.15
N PHE A 147 18.79 5.77 -1.93
CA PHE A 147 17.88 5.29 -0.89
C PHE A 147 16.82 6.34 -0.54
N GLN A 148 17.23 7.59 -0.29
CA GLN A 148 16.30 8.67 0.06
C GLN A 148 15.34 8.99 -1.09
N THR A 149 15.80 8.93 -2.33
CA THR A 149 14.92 9.11 -3.51
C THR A 149 13.86 8.02 -3.57
N LEU A 150 14.27 6.77 -3.37
CA LEU A 150 13.36 5.63 -3.35
C LEU A 150 12.36 5.73 -2.19
N ASP A 151 12.81 6.13 -1.00
CA ASP A 151 11.96 6.29 0.17
C ASP A 151 10.95 7.44 0.01
N ILE A 152 11.34 8.56 -0.60
CA ILE A 152 10.42 9.66 -0.96
C ILE A 152 9.34 9.18 -1.93
N ILE A 153 9.73 8.45 -2.98
CA ILE A 153 8.78 7.92 -3.96
C ILE A 153 7.83 6.92 -3.29
N LEU A 154 8.36 6.00 -2.48
CA LEU A 154 7.57 4.99 -1.79
C LEU A 154 6.59 5.61 -0.78
N THR A 155 7.06 6.61 -0.03
CA THR A 155 6.23 7.34 0.92
C THR A 155 5.12 8.11 0.21
N GLY A 156 5.45 8.82 -0.88
CA GLY A 156 4.47 9.49 -1.73
C GLY A 156 3.42 8.53 -2.29
N LEU A 157 3.84 7.36 -2.79
CA LEU A 157 2.95 6.33 -3.28
C LEU A 157 2.01 5.82 -2.18
N THR A 158 2.56 5.52 -1.01
CA THR A 158 1.80 5.03 0.15
C THR A 158 0.72 6.03 0.58
N ILE A 159 1.10 7.30 0.71
CA ILE A 159 0.15 8.37 1.05
C ILE A 159 -0.94 8.51 -0.02
N SER A 160 -0.57 8.47 -1.30
CA SER A 160 -1.52 8.63 -2.42
C SER A 160 -2.51 7.47 -2.56
N ALA A 161 -2.08 6.27 -2.19
CA ALA A 161 -2.90 5.07 -2.24
C ALA A 161 -3.88 5.00 -1.06
N GLY A 162 -3.62 5.75 0.01
CA GLY A 162 -4.50 5.90 1.17
C GLY A 162 -4.45 4.71 2.14
N SER A 163 -5.40 4.70 3.07
CA SER A 163 -5.53 3.69 4.13
C SER A 163 -5.74 2.25 3.62
N ASN A 164 -6.14 2.07 2.36
CA ASN A 164 -6.29 0.74 1.75
C ASN A 164 -4.97 -0.06 1.75
N VAL A 165 -3.83 0.60 1.54
CA VAL A 165 -2.51 -0.06 1.61
C VAL A 165 -2.24 -0.62 3.00
N PHE A 166 -2.62 0.10 4.04
CA PHE A 166 -2.43 -0.35 5.42
C PHE A 166 -3.34 -1.53 5.75
N HIS A 167 -4.58 -1.54 5.24
CA HIS A 167 -5.48 -2.68 5.40
C HIS A 167 -4.91 -3.94 4.74
N ASP A 168 -4.38 -3.80 3.51
CA ASP A 168 -3.75 -4.91 2.79
C ASP A 168 -2.53 -5.46 3.54
N VAL A 169 -1.66 -4.58 4.06
CA VAL A 169 -0.47 -4.98 4.86
C VAL A 169 -0.88 -5.73 6.13
N ILE A 170 -1.88 -5.22 6.86
CA ILE A 170 -2.41 -5.90 8.04
C ILE A 170 -2.99 -7.27 7.66
N SER A 171 -3.72 -7.36 6.55
CA SER A 171 -4.30 -8.64 6.10
C SER A 171 -3.21 -9.69 5.85
N VAL A 172 -2.15 -9.34 5.10
CA VAL A 172 -1.01 -10.22 4.81
C VAL A 172 -0.30 -10.64 6.09
N PHE A 173 -0.06 -9.71 7.01
CA PHE A 173 0.54 -10.02 8.30
C PHE A 173 -0.33 -10.99 9.12
N THR A 174 -1.63 -10.74 9.21
CA THR A 174 -2.55 -11.62 9.94
C THR A 174 -2.66 -12.99 9.29
N ASP A 175 -2.62 -13.08 7.97
CA ASP A 175 -2.69 -14.34 7.24
C ASP A 175 -1.41 -15.16 7.41
N PHE A 176 -0.24 -14.51 7.46
CA PHE A 176 1.02 -15.15 7.83
C PHE A 176 0.98 -15.70 9.26
N LEU A 177 0.47 -14.92 10.22
CA LEU A 177 0.31 -15.37 11.61
C LEU A 177 -0.67 -16.54 11.73
N LYS A 178 -1.80 -16.50 11.01
CA LYS A 178 -2.76 -17.62 10.96
C LYS A 178 -2.12 -18.88 10.37
N ALA A 179 -1.39 -18.76 9.26
CA ALA A 179 -0.69 -19.88 8.62
C ALA A 179 0.37 -20.50 9.55
N THR A 180 1.05 -19.66 10.34
CA THR A 180 2.06 -20.10 11.32
C THR A 180 1.41 -20.77 12.53
N ARG A 181 0.31 -20.21 13.04
CA ARG A 181 -0.46 -20.80 14.15
C ARG A 181 -1.10 -22.14 13.75
N GLY A 182 -1.59 -22.27 12.52
CA GLY A 182 -2.11 -23.53 11.98
C GLY A 182 -1.08 -24.67 11.98
N ARG A 183 0.19 -24.36 11.71
CA ARG A 183 1.28 -25.36 11.77
C ARG A 183 1.66 -25.80 13.19
N ILE A 184 1.33 -25.01 14.22
CA ILE A 184 1.59 -25.37 15.63
C ILE A 184 0.42 -26.18 16.21
N GLY A 185 -0.80 -26.00 15.70
CA GLY A 185 -2.01 -26.73 16.13
C GLY A 185 -2.14 -28.15 15.59
N ASP A 186 -1.46 -28.49 14.49
CA ASP A 186 -1.51 -29.80 13.82
C ASP A 186 -0.44 -30.81 14.32
N ARG A 187 0.16 -30.59 15.51
CA ARG A 187 0.92 -31.67 16.15
C ARG A 187 -0.07 -32.77 16.54
N PRO A 188 0.02 -34.00 15.99
CA PRO A 188 -0.82 -35.09 16.42
C PRO A 188 -0.59 -35.33 17.92
N SER A 189 -1.67 -35.30 18.70
CA SER A 189 -1.67 -35.70 20.12
C SER A 189 -1.42 -37.20 20.31
N ASP A 190 -1.09 -37.92 19.24
CA ASP A 190 -1.16 -39.37 19.15
C ASP A 190 0.24 -39.99 19.18
N LEU A 191 1.18 -39.36 19.91
CA LEU A 191 2.42 -40.05 20.25
C LEU A 191 2.06 -41.19 21.20
N PRO A 192 2.42 -42.46 20.90
CA PRO A 192 2.13 -43.57 21.77
C PRO A 192 2.80 -43.31 23.13
N VAL A 193 1.98 -43.31 24.19
CA VAL A 193 2.47 -43.30 25.58
C VAL A 193 3.31 -44.55 25.77
N ASN A 194 4.63 -44.37 25.81
CA ASN A 194 5.58 -45.44 26.05
C ASN A 194 5.46 -45.90 27.51
N ASN A 195 4.64 -46.90 27.75
CA ASN A 195 4.56 -47.62 29.03
C ASN A 195 5.79 -48.52 29.18
N GLN A 196 6.96 -47.94 29.45
CA GLN A 196 8.05 -48.74 29.99
C GLN A 196 7.70 -49.16 31.43
N PRO A 197 7.79 -50.46 31.76
CA PRO A 197 7.55 -50.91 33.13
C PRO A 197 8.63 -50.34 34.06
N PRO A 198 8.30 -50.12 35.35
CA PRO A 198 9.24 -49.54 36.30
C PRO A 198 10.44 -50.46 36.49
N PHE A 199 11.63 -49.85 36.41
CA PHE A 199 12.89 -50.46 36.78
C PHE A 199 12.79 -50.94 38.23
N ASN A 200 12.86 -52.25 38.46
CA ASN A 200 13.00 -52.82 39.80
C ASN A 200 14.51 -52.90 40.11
N PRO A 201 14.96 -52.46 41.30
CA PRO A 201 16.36 -52.17 41.60
C PRO A 201 17.27 -53.41 41.61
#